data_AF-A0A6S7KHX2-F1
#
_entry.id   AF-A0A6S7KHX2-F1
#
_cell.length_a   1.000
_cell.length_b   1.000
_cell.length_c   1.000
_cell.angle_alpha   90.00
_cell.angle_beta   90.00
_cell.angle_gamma   90.00
#
_symmetry.space_group_name_H-M   'P 1'
#
loop_
_entity.id
_entity.type
_entity.pdbx_description
1 polymer ?
#
loop_
_entity_poly.entity_id
_entity_poly.type
_entity_poly.pdbx_seq_one_letter_code
_entity_poly.pdbx_strand_id
1 'polypeptide(L)'
;YTPPFHIATFDGKEDLGARFVELNGDGKIDFVYHRWLSGKKQQKGAYLNTGNGWASAPDFIPPFHIAAPGHGDLGARFTDLNGDGKADLIYNRWINLFSQQKGAYLNNGKKWVWARQYIPPHQTAVDGIADTGLRLVDFNGDGKIDIVYYRWLNALEQQK
;
A
#
# COMPACT_ATOMS: atom_id res chain seq x y z
N TYR A 1 -23.20 7.34 -2.13
CA TYR A 1 -22.02 6.64 -1.59
C TYR A 1 -20.93 7.68 -1.34
N THR A 2 -20.86 8.24 -0.14
CA THR A 2 -19.77 9.14 0.27
C THR A 2 -18.71 8.31 1.00
N PRO A 3 -17.42 8.41 0.66
CA PRO A 3 -16.38 7.68 1.37
C PRO A 3 -16.38 8.02 2.87
N PRO A 4 -16.12 7.06 3.77
CA PRO A 4 -16.14 7.29 5.23
C PRO A 4 -15.03 8.22 5.73
N PHE A 5 -14.05 8.53 4.89
CA PHE A 5 -12.93 9.42 5.18
C PHE A 5 -12.57 10.23 3.94
N HIS A 6 -12.03 11.44 4.16
CA HIS A 6 -11.60 12.29 3.05
C HIS A 6 -10.41 11.64 2.34
N ILE A 7 -10.44 11.64 1.00
CA ILE A 7 -9.39 10.99 0.19
C ILE A 7 -8.22 11.93 -0.14
N ALA A 8 -8.45 13.25 -0.10
CA ALA A 8 -7.45 14.29 -0.31
C ALA A 8 -7.82 15.55 0.50
N THR A 9 -6.85 16.44 0.71
CA THR A 9 -7.10 17.77 1.29
C THR A 9 -7.89 18.67 0.33
N PHE A 10 -8.53 19.72 0.86
CA PHE A 10 -9.33 20.67 0.07
C PHE A 10 -8.53 21.38 -1.04
N ASP A 11 -7.23 21.59 -0.82
CA ASP A 11 -6.33 22.16 -1.83
C ASP A 11 -5.75 21.11 -2.80
N GLY A 12 -6.09 19.84 -2.62
CA GLY A 12 -5.64 18.72 -3.46
C GLY A 12 -4.16 18.39 -3.34
N LYS A 13 -3.43 18.97 -2.39
CA LYS A 13 -1.97 18.86 -2.32
C LYS A 13 -1.46 17.67 -1.51
N GLU A 14 -2.30 17.05 -0.69
CA GLU A 14 -1.88 15.95 0.18
C GLU A 14 -2.68 14.67 -0.05
N ASP A 15 -1.95 13.55 -0.20
CA ASP A 15 -2.50 12.20 -0.06
C ASP A 15 -2.87 11.98 1.42
N LEU A 16 -4.14 11.68 1.67
CA LEU A 16 -4.64 11.35 3.02
C LEU A 16 -4.49 9.87 3.37
N GLY A 17 -3.79 9.12 2.51
CA GLY A 17 -3.49 7.71 2.69
C GLY A 17 -4.71 6.83 2.47
N ALA A 18 -5.69 7.29 1.69
CA ALA A 18 -6.91 6.55 1.38
C ALA A 18 -6.72 5.69 0.12
N ARG A 19 -7.22 4.45 0.14
CA ARG A 19 -7.17 3.51 -0.99
C ARG A 19 -8.50 2.77 -1.10
N PHE A 20 -8.86 2.44 -2.33
CA PHE A 20 -10.01 1.60 -2.67
C PHE A 20 -9.48 0.23 -3.12
N VAL A 21 -9.84 -0.84 -2.42
CA VAL A 21 -9.26 -2.18 -2.56
C VAL A 21 -10.29 -3.25 -2.24
N GLU A 22 -10.17 -4.44 -2.79
CA GLU A 22 -11.02 -5.60 -2.44
C GLU A 22 -10.47 -6.26 -1.17
N LEU A 23 -11.17 -6.22 -0.03
CA LEU A 23 -10.66 -6.74 1.25
C LEU A 23 -11.26 -8.08 1.63
N ASN A 24 -12.49 -8.38 1.23
CA ASN A 24 -13.20 -9.58 1.69
C ASN A 24 -13.44 -10.61 0.57
N GLY A 25 -13.12 -10.30 -0.68
CA GLY A 25 -13.28 -11.16 -1.84
C GLY A 25 -14.74 -11.26 -2.31
N ASP A 26 -15.57 -10.27 -2.01
CA ASP A 26 -17.00 -10.28 -2.37
C ASP A 26 -17.32 -9.59 -3.71
N GLY A 27 -16.28 -9.09 -4.38
CA GLY A 27 -16.34 -8.43 -5.67
C GLY A 27 -16.76 -6.96 -5.59
N LYS A 28 -16.85 -6.37 -4.39
CA LYS A 28 -17.08 -4.93 -4.18
C LYS A 28 -15.80 -4.29 -3.68
N ILE A 29 -15.52 -3.14 -4.27
CA ILE A 29 -14.39 -2.33 -3.85
C ILE A 29 -14.68 -1.70 -2.48
N ASP A 30 -13.85 -2.08 -1.51
CA ASP A 30 -13.84 -1.60 -0.14
C ASP A 30 -12.94 -0.37 0.01
N PHE A 31 -12.85 0.16 1.24
CA PHE A 31 -12.12 1.38 1.53
C PHE A 31 -11.20 1.23 2.72
N VAL A 32 -9.93 1.64 2.58
CA VAL A 32 -8.96 1.72 3.67
C VAL A 32 -8.30 3.07 3.71
N TYR A 33 -7.85 3.48 4.89
CA TYR A 33 -6.88 4.57 5.02
C TYR A 33 -5.95 4.33 6.19
N HIS A 34 -4.71 4.81 6.05
CA HIS A 34 -3.75 4.84 7.14
C HIS A 34 -2.72 5.94 6.90
N ARG A 35 -2.82 7.01 7.67
CA ARG A 35 -1.96 8.19 7.60
C ARG A 35 -1.21 8.39 8.91
N TRP A 36 0.11 8.49 8.84
CA TRP A 36 0.88 8.96 9.99
C TRP A 36 0.79 10.48 10.08
N LEU A 37 0.68 11.06 11.27
CA LEU A 37 0.66 12.52 11.45
C LEU A 37 1.91 13.04 12.17
N SER A 38 2.12 12.60 13.41
CA SER A 38 3.30 12.95 14.20
C SER A 38 3.39 12.08 15.45
N GLY A 39 4.59 11.62 15.80
CA GLY A 39 4.80 10.75 16.96
C GLY A 39 3.85 9.54 16.95
N LYS A 40 2.94 9.46 17.95
CA LYS A 40 1.91 8.42 18.06
C LYS A 40 0.58 8.76 17.36
N LYS A 41 0.40 9.96 16.83
CA LYS A 41 -0.83 10.40 16.16
C LYS A 41 -0.91 9.83 14.75
N GLN A 42 -2.03 9.18 14.46
CA GLN A 42 -2.32 8.53 13.18
C GLN A 42 -3.82 8.64 12.89
N GLN A 43 -4.19 8.63 11.62
CA GLN A 43 -5.57 8.49 11.15
C GLN A 43 -5.66 7.16 10.41
N LYS A 44 -6.51 6.23 10.84
CA LYS A 44 -6.61 4.93 10.19
C LYS A 44 -7.99 4.31 10.30
N GLY A 45 -8.37 3.54 9.31
CA GLY A 45 -9.65 2.84 9.27
C GLY A 45 -9.75 1.92 8.06
N ALA A 46 -10.71 1.02 8.11
CA ALA A 46 -11.10 0.16 7.01
C ALA A 46 -12.61 -0.05 7.06
N TYR A 47 -13.23 -0.10 5.89
CA TYR A 47 -14.68 -0.18 5.71
C TYR A 47 -15.01 -1.09 4.53
N LEU A 48 -15.93 -2.03 4.75
CA LEU A 48 -16.47 -2.88 3.70
C LEU A 48 -17.62 -2.17 2.97
N ASN A 49 -17.65 -2.30 1.66
CA ASN A 49 -18.75 -1.84 0.83
C ASN A 49 -19.86 -2.87 0.82
N THR A 50 -21.03 -2.52 1.38
CA THR A 50 -22.16 -3.45 1.49
C THR A 50 -23.09 -3.42 0.28
N GLY A 51 -22.78 -2.60 -0.74
CA GLY A 51 -23.71 -2.26 -1.82
C GLY A 51 -24.78 -1.25 -1.42
N ASN A 52 -25.01 -1.03 -0.12
CA ASN A 52 -25.94 -0.02 0.41
C ASN A 52 -25.25 1.07 1.26
N GLY A 53 -23.92 1.01 1.35
CA GLY A 53 -23.12 1.93 2.15
C GLY A 53 -21.84 1.28 2.64
N TRP A 54 -21.35 1.75 3.78
CA TRP A 54 -20.07 1.35 4.36
C TRP A 54 -20.27 0.73 5.74
N ALA A 55 -19.67 -0.44 5.98
CA ALA A 55 -19.61 -1.08 7.29
C ALA A 55 -18.18 -0.99 7.86
N SER A 56 -18.03 -0.57 9.12
CA SER A 56 -16.72 -0.52 9.78
C SER A 56 -16.09 -1.92 9.88
N ALA A 57 -14.81 -2.03 9.52
CA ALA A 57 -14.11 -3.30 9.40
C ALA A 57 -12.68 -3.22 9.99
N PRO A 58 -12.56 -3.04 11.32
CA PRO A 58 -11.29 -2.70 11.97
C PRO A 58 -10.17 -3.73 11.78
N ASP A 59 -10.52 -5.01 11.57
CA ASP A 59 -9.53 -6.07 11.36
C ASP A 59 -8.77 -5.93 10.02
N PHE A 60 -9.32 -5.15 9.08
CA PHE A 60 -8.70 -4.86 7.79
C PHE A 60 -7.93 -3.53 7.77
N ILE A 61 -7.76 -2.86 8.91
CA ILE A 61 -6.92 -1.65 8.98
C ILE A 61 -5.48 -1.98 8.53
N PRO A 62 -4.92 -1.28 7.52
CA PRO A 62 -3.60 -1.59 7.00
C PRO A 62 -2.52 -1.55 8.10
N PRO A 63 -1.60 -2.52 8.18
CA PRO A 63 -0.58 -2.59 9.22
C PRO A 63 0.58 -1.60 9.00
N PHE A 64 0.65 -0.94 7.85
CA PHE A 64 1.65 0.06 7.52
C PHE A 64 1.01 1.38 7.07
N HIS A 65 1.69 2.49 7.31
CA HIS A 65 1.25 3.82 6.89
C HIS A 65 1.26 3.93 5.37
N ILE A 66 0.18 4.43 4.80
CA ILE A 66 0.04 4.67 3.37
C ILE A 66 0.61 6.04 3.01
N ALA A 67 0.34 7.05 3.84
CA ALA A 67 0.80 8.42 3.61
C ALA A 67 1.24 9.14 4.90
N ALA A 68 1.96 10.24 4.75
CA ALA A 68 2.28 11.18 5.83
C ALA A 68 2.36 12.64 5.33
N PRO A 69 1.95 13.63 6.16
CA PRO A 69 2.20 15.04 5.88
C PRO A 69 3.68 15.31 5.59
N GLY A 70 3.97 16.11 4.58
CA GLY A 70 5.35 16.44 4.18
C GLY A 70 6.13 15.32 3.48
N HIS A 71 5.62 14.08 3.47
CA HIS A 71 6.24 12.94 2.77
C HIS A 71 5.41 12.44 1.59
N GLY A 72 4.08 12.59 1.64
CA GLY A 72 3.18 12.05 0.62
C GLY A 72 3.03 10.54 0.75
N ASP A 73 3.09 9.84 -0.37
CA ASP A 73 3.02 8.38 -0.47
C ASP A 73 4.24 7.72 0.19
N LEU A 74 3.98 6.80 1.11
CA LEU A 74 5.01 6.05 1.84
C LEU A 74 5.34 4.69 1.20
N GLY A 75 4.84 4.41 0.00
CA GLY A 75 5.19 3.22 -0.74
C GLY A 75 4.36 1.99 -0.37
N ALA A 76 3.24 2.17 0.33
CA ALA A 76 2.26 1.10 0.52
C ALA A 76 1.62 0.76 -0.84
N ARG A 77 1.64 -0.52 -1.23
CA ARG A 77 1.02 -1.02 -2.46
C ARG A 77 0.09 -2.16 -2.11
N PHE A 78 -1.11 -2.13 -2.67
CA PHE A 78 -2.12 -3.17 -2.49
C PHE A 78 -2.27 -3.97 -3.78
N THR A 79 -2.19 -5.28 -3.68
CA THR A 79 -2.37 -6.20 -4.81
C THR A 79 -2.65 -7.61 -4.28
N ASP A 80 -3.37 -8.44 -5.02
CA ASP A 80 -3.52 -9.86 -4.68
C ASP A 80 -2.20 -10.60 -5.00
N LEU A 81 -1.44 -11.00 -3.98
CA LEU A 81 -0.13 -11.63 -4.14
C LEU A 81 -0.22 -13.15 -4.20
N ASN A 82 -1.29 -13.73 -3.63
CA ASN A 82 -1.45 -15.17 -3.45
C ASN A 82 -2.56 -15.77 -4.33
N GLY A 83 -3.28 -14.95 -5.09
CA GLY A 83 -4.34 -15.35 -6.03
C GLY A 83 -5.68 -15.69 -5.35
N ASP A 84 -5.92 -15.22 -4.12
CA ASP A 84 -7.15 -15.54 -3.37
C ASP A 84 -8.30 -14.55 -3.60
N GLY A 85 -8.08 -13.53 -4.43
CA GLY A 85 -9.05 -12.49 -4.77
C GLY A 85 -9.16 -11.38 -3.74
N LYS A 86 -8.28 -11.31 -2.73
CA LYS A 86 -8.20 -10.19 -1.77
C LYS A 86 -6.91 -9.43 -1.96
N ALA A 87 -6.97 -8.13 -1.73
CA ALA A 87 -5.80 -7.29 -1.74
C ALA A 87 -4.91 -7.58 -0.53
N ASP A 88 -3.67 -7.96 -0.82
CA ASP A 88 -2.57 -8.01 0.12
C ASP A 88 -1.83 -6.67 0.14
N LEU A 89 -0.88 -6.50 1.06
CA LEU A 89 -0.12 -5.27 1.24
C LEU A 89 1.38 -5.54 1.17
N ILE A 90 2.09 -4.75 0.37
CA ILE A 90 3.56 -4.68 0.39
C ILE A 90 4.05 -3.25 0.55
N TYR A 91 5.27 -3.11 1.06
CA TYR A 91 5.99 -1.84 1.10
C TYR A 91 7.49 -2.07 1.17
N ASN A 92 8.25 -1.19 0.54
CA ASN A 92 9.69 -1.09 0.70
C ASN A 92 10.09 0.37 0.47
N ARG A 93 10.29 1.09 1.57
CA ARG A 93 10.54 2.53 1.59
C ARG A 93 11.92 2.82 2.14
N TRP A 94 12.68 3.65 1.43
CA TRP A 94 13.85 4.30 2.00
C TRP A 94 13.45 5.62 2.65
N ILE A 95 13.77 5.75 3.95
CA ILE A 95 13.64 7.00 4.70
C ILE A 95 14.88 7.87 4.43
N ASN A 96 16.05 7.25 4.40
CA ASN A 96 17.32 7.86 4.05
C ASN A 96 18.33 6.75 3.65
N LEU A 97 19.57 7.14 3.34
CA LEU A 97 20.64 6.22 2.93
C LEU A 97 20.96 5.10 3.94
N PHE A 98 20.54 5.24 5.20
CA PHE A 98 20.84 4.30 6.28
C PHE A 98 19.59 3.68 6.92
N SER A 99 18.39 4.04 6.46
CA SER A 99 17.13 3.64 7.10
C SER A 99 16.08 3.24 6.08
N GLN A 100 15.58 2.03 6.24
CA GLN A 100 14.60 1.40 5.36
C GLN A 100 13.49 0.76 6.18
N GLN A 101 12.25 0.89 5.70
CA GLN A 101 11.09 0.14 6.17
C GLN A 101 10.62 -0.76 5.05
N LYS A 102 10.54 -2.07 5.29
CA LYS A 102 10.02 -3.01 4.30
C LYS A 102 9.21 -4.11 4.94
N GLY A 103 8.23 -4.61 4.20
CA GLY A 103 7.35 -5.65 4.67
C GLY A 103 6.31 -6.06 3.66
N ALA A 104 5.65 -7.16 3.98
CA ALA A 104 4.54 -7.68 3.23
C ALA A 104 3.58 -8.40 4.18
N TYR A 105 2.29 -8.27 3.91
CA TYR A 105 1.21 -8.84 4.69
C TYR A 105 0.17 -9.42 3.75
N LEU A 106 -0.19 -10.68 3.96
CA LEU A 106 -1.35 -11.29 3.31
C LEU A 106 -2.62 -10.94 4.07
N ASN A 107 -3.70 -10.68 3.35
CA ASN A 107 -5.04 -10.56 3.89
C ASN A 107 -5.74 -11.92 3.80
N ASN A 108 -5.84 -12.63 4.93
CA ASN A 108 -6.45 -13.96 4.93
C ASN A 108 -7.99 -13.96 5.05
N GLY A 109 -8.64 -12.83 4.73
CA GLY A 109 -10.09 -12.62 4.87
C GLY A 109 -10.58 -12.40 6.30
N LYS A 110 -9.68 -12.39 7.29
CA LYS A 110 -9.99 -12.07 8.69
C LYS A 110 -9.05 -11.03 9.27
N LYS A 111 -7.78 -11.03 8.86
CA LYS A 111 -6.74 -10.12 9.35
C LYS A 111 -5.54 -10.09 8.41
N TRP A 112 -4.68 -9.11 8.63
CA TRP A 112 -3.35 -9.05 8.04
C TRP A 112 -2.40 -10.05 8.72
N VAL A 113 -1.67 -10.83 7.92
CA VAL A 113 -0.69 -11.83 8.36
C VAL A 113 0.66 -11.53 7.72
N TRP A 114 1.71 -11.38 8.52
CA TRP A 114 3.06 -11.12 8.02
C TRP A 114 3.52 -12.21 7.06
N ALA A 115 4.03 -11.81 5.89
CA ALA A 115 4.40 -12.72 4.81
C ALA A 115 5.74 -12.33 4.19
N ARG A 116 6.81 -12.65 4.91
CA ARG A 116 8.20 -12.24 4.56
C ARG A 116 8.60 -12.58 3.12
N GLN A 117 8.09 -13.67 2.56
CA GLN A 117 8.40 -14.13 1.22
C GLN A 117 7.91 -13.19 0.11
N TYR A 118 6.94 -12.32 0.39
CA TYR A 118 6.40 -11.35 -0.57
C TYR A 118 6.99 -9.93 -0.41
N ILE A 119 8.02 -9.76 0.41
CA ILE A 119 8.67 -8.44 0.55
C ILE A 119 9.30 -8.05 -0.79
N PRO A 120 8.95 -6.88 -1.36
CA PRO A 120 9.45 -6.51 -2.67
C PRO A 120 10.97 -6.27 -2.60
N PRO A 121 11.74 -6.82 -3.54
CA PRO A 121 13.20 -6.75 -3.53
C PRO A 121 13.70 -5.31 -3.76
N HIS A 122 12.90 -4.51 -4.46
CA HIS A 122 13.18 -3.11 -4.79
C HIS A 122 12.20 -2.17 -4.08
N GLN A 123 12.62 -0.92 -3.95
CA GLN A 123 11.87 0.12 -3.27
C GLN A 123 10.59 0.42 -4.04
N THR A 124 9.49 0.61 -3.31
CA THR A 124 8.22 1.12 -3.80
C THR A 124 8.10 2.63 -3.64
N ALA A 125 8.88 3.23 -2.74
CA ALA A 125 9.00 4.67 -2.54
C ALA A 125 10.33 5.09 -1.90
N VAL A 126 10.72 6.35 -2.08
CA VAL A 126 11.83 7.00 -1.35
C VAL A 126 11.36 8.35 -0.83
N ASP A 127 11.65 8.64 0.43
CA ASP A 127 11.35 9.94 1.03
C ASP A 127 12.03 11.09 0.27
N GLY A 128 11.25 12.13 -0.03
CA GLY A 128 11.71 13.30 -0.77
C GLY A 128 11.83 13.09 -2.29
N ILE A 129 11.59 11.88 -2.80
CA ILE A 129 11.56 11.58 -4.25
C ILE A 129 10.16 11.09 -4.69
N ALA A 130 9.46 10.33 -3.83
CA ALA A 130 8.20 9.64 -4.08
C ALA A 130 8.33 8.30 -4.85
N ASP A 131 7.38 7.98 -5.74
CA ASP A 131 7.29 6.72 -6.50
C ASP A 131 8.58 6.43 -7.28
N THR A 132 9.10 5.22 -7.10
CA THR A 132 10.36 4.74 -7.71
C THR A 132 10.15 4.09 -9.08
N GLY A 133 8.91 4.03 -9.58
CA GLY A 133 8.59 3.40 -10.86
C GLY A 133 8.38 1.89 -10.78
N LEU A 134 8.31 1.32 -9.58
CA LEU A 134 7.94 -0.09 -9.40
C LEU A 134 6.46 -0.29 -9.74
N ARG A 135 6.16 -1.29 -10.55
CA ARG A 135 4.82 -1.70 -10.96
C ARG A 135 4.58 -3.16 -10.59
N LEU A 136 3.34 -3.43 -10.20
CA LEU A 136 2.82 -4.75 -9.85
C LEU A 136 1.78 -5.10 -10.90
N VAL A 137 2.01 -6.15 -11.66
CA VAL A 137 1.15 -6.56 -12.77
C VAL A 137 1.40 -8.02 -13.07
N ASP A 138 0.36 -8.78 -13.40
CA ASP A 138 0.53 -10.08 -14.05
C ASP A 138 0.96 -9.82 -15.51
N PHE A 139 2.27 -9.82 -15.75
CA PHE A 139 2.83 -9.46 -17.04
C PHE A 139 2.86 -10.66 -17.99
N ASN A 140 2.97 -11.86 -17.45
CA ASN A 140 3.14 -13.09 -18.21
C ASN A 140 1.83 -13.89 -18.40
N GLY A 141 0.75 -13.52 -17.70
CA GLY A 141 -0.57 -14.13 -17.79
C GLY A 141 -0.73 -15.43 -16.99
N ASP A 142 0.12 -15.70 -16.01
CA ASP A 142 0.07 -16.91 -15.19
C ASP A 142 -0.83 -16.78 -13.94
N GLY A 143 -1.47 -15.63 -13.77
CA GLY A 143 -2.34 -15.32 -12.63
C GLY A 143 -1.58 -14.96 -11.36
N LYS A 144 -0.26 -14.76 -11.42
CA LYS A 144 0.55 -14.26 -10.31
C LYS A 144 1.05 -12.85 -10.63
N ILE A 145 1.23 -12.07 -9.57
CA ILE A 145 1.77 -10.72 -9.71
C ILE A 145 3.28 -10.77 -9.98
N ASP A 146 3.68 -10.20 -11.11
CA ASP A 146 5.07 -9.87 -11.42
C ASP A 146 5.42 -8.47 -10.88
N ILE A 147 6.72 -8.28 -10.64
CA ILE A 147 7.30 -6.98 -10.32
C ILE A 147 8.05 -6.48 -11.54
N VAL A 148 7.60 -5.36 -12.10
CA VAL A 148 8.32 -4.63 -13.14
C VAL A 148 8.93 -3.40 -12.49
N TYR A 149 10.23 -3.22 -12.65
CA TYR A 149 10.91 -2.01 -12.19
C TYR A 149 11.95 -1.58 -13.21
N TYR A 150 12.17 -0.26 -13.27
CA TYR A 150 13.26 0.32 -14.03
C TYR A 150 13.93 1.36 -13.13
N ARG A 151 15.24 1.22 -12.93
CA ARG A 151 16.04 2.21 -12.20
C ARG A 151 17.21 2.65 -13.09
N TRP A 152 17.41 3.96 -13.18
CA TRP A 152 18.68 4.51 -13.64
C TRP A 152 19.76 4.17 -12.60
N LEU A 153 20.67 3.26 -12.95
CA LEU A 153 21.84 2.96 -12.14
C LEU A 153 22.88 4.06 -12.38
N ASN A 154 23.23 4.81 -11.34
CA ASN A 154 24.48 5.57 -11.38
C ASN A 154 25.65 4.56 -11.35
N ALA A 155 26.76 4.88 -12.02
CA ALA A 155 27.86 3.99 -12.41
C ALA A 155 28.51 3.10 -11.32
N LEU A 156 28.14 3.25 -10.04
CA LEU A 156 28.70 2.49 -8.92
C LEU A 156 28.01 1.14 -8.66
N GLU A 157 26.83 0.88 -9.24
CA GLU A 157 26.11 -0.41 -9.09
C GLU A 157 26.33 -1.38 -10.27
N GLN A 158 27.06 -0.99 -11.33
CA GLN A 158 27.35 -1.87 -12.48
C GLN A 158 28.46 -2.91 -12.22
N GLN A 159 28.98 -3.00 -11.00
CA GLN A 159 30.11 -3.88 -10.65
C GLN A 159 29.78 -4.92 -9.56
N LYS A 160 28.51 -5.30 -9.37
CA LYS A 160 28.14 -6.42 -8.48
C LYS A 160 27.27 -7.43 -9.18
#